data_AF-A0A0Q9KQW9-F1
#
_entry.id   AF-A0A0Q9KQW9-F1
#
_cell.length_a   1.000
_cell.length_b   1.000
_cell.length_c   1.000
_cell.angle_alpha   90.00
_cell.angle_beta   90.00
_cell.angle_gamma   90.00
#
_symmetry.space_group_name_H-M   'P 1'
#
loop_
_entity.id
_entity.type
_entity.pdbx_description
1 polymer ?
#
loop_
_entity_poly.entity_id
_entity_poly.type
_entity_poly.pdbx_seq_one_letter_code
_entity_poly.pdbx_strand_id
1 'polypeptide(L)'
;MDRPALADALAHRETVLRAFIGADGRLSSIPTRLTKRLVILDHIAQSFEPGVRYSEAEVNAIMHRFHADHAALRRHLVENEFLERDAGLYWRAGGSTDLT
;
A
#
# COMPACT_ATOMS: atom_id res chain seq x y z
N MET A 1 8.12 -14.50 13.75
CA MET A 1 8.75 -13.99 12.52
C MET A 1 9.08 -12.54 12.77
N ASP A 2 10.36 -12.16 12.71
CA ASP A 2 10.78 -10.78 12.81
C ASP A 2 10.33 -10.02 11.57
N ARG A 3 9.22 -9.28 11.69
CA ARG A 3 8.81 -8.33 10.65
C ARG A 3 9.81 -7.18 10.70
N PRO A 4 10.47 -6.82 9.58
CA PRO A 4 11.35 -5.67 9.56
C PRO A 4 10.54 -4.42 9.95
N ALA A 5 11.15 -3.50 10.71
CA ALA A 5 10.50 -2.24 10.99
C ALA A 5 10.22 -1.50 9.67
N LEU A 6 9.08 -0.81 9.58
CA LEU A 6 8.76 -0.06 8.36
C LEU A 6 9.87 0.96 8.04
N ALA A 7 10.46 1.58 9.05
CA ALA A 7 11.60 2.49 8.90
C ALA A 7 12.77 1.83 8.13
N ASP A 8 13.13 0.59 8.45
CA ASP A 8 14.21 -0.14 7.77
C ASP A 8 13.85 -0.42 6.31
N ALA A 9 12.60 -0.77 6.04
CA ALA A 9 12.13 -0.98 4.67
C ALA A 9 12.17 0.31 3.84
N LEU A 10 11.82 1.45 4.46
CA LEU A 10 11.77 2.75 3.80
C LEU A 10 13.16 3.38 3.55
N ALA A 11 14.24 2.85 4.13
CA ALA A 11 15.61 3.32 3.90
C ALA A 11 16.02 3.36 2.41
N HIS A 12 15.39 2.55 1.57
CA HIS A 12 15.63 2.51 0.12
C HIS A 12 14.37 2.81 -0.70
N ARG A 13 13.45 3.62 -0.15
CA ARG A 13 12.13 3.90 -0.73
C ARG A 13 12.20 4.29 -2.20
N GLU A 14 12.98 5.31 -2.55
CA GLU A 14 13.07 5.81 -3.94
C GLU A 14 13.54 4.74 -4.92
N THR A 15 14.57 3.98 -4.57
CA THR A 15 15.11 2.91 -5.42
C THR A 15 14.06 1.83 -5.68
N VAL A 16 13.29 1.47 -4.65
CA VAL A 16 12.21 0.49 -4.80
C VAL A 16 11.07 1.07 -5.65
N LEU A 17 10.66 2.32 -5.41
CA LEU A 17 9.60 2.94 -6.22
C LEU A 17 9.98 3.02 -7.69
N ARG A 18 11.20 3.46 -8.02
CA ARG A 18 11.70 3.52 -9.40
C ARG A 18 11.75 2.15 -10.08
N ALA A 19 11.93 1.07 -9.33
CA ALA A 19 12.01 -0.28 -9.87
C ALA A 19 10.64 -0.92 -10.14
N PHE A 20 9.58 -0.49 -9.46
CA PHE A 20 8.28 -1.16 -9.47
C PHE A 20 7.12 -0.27 -9.94
N ILE A 21 7.22 1.05 -9.81
CA ILE A 21 6.20 2.00 -10.26
C ILE A 21 6.63 2.57 -11.61
N GLY A 22 5.78 2.35 -12.62
CA GLY A 22 5.96 2.90 -13.95
C GLY A 22 5.75 4.41 -13.98
N ALA A 23 6.16 5.04 -15.08
CA ALA A 23 5.95 6.48 -15.31
C ALA A 23 4.46 6.86 -15.35
N ASP A 24 3.58 5.89 -15.62
CA ASP A 24 2.11 6.00 -15.58
C ASP A 24 1.52 5.82 -14.17
N GLY A 25 2.36 5.63 -13.15
CA GLY A 25 1.95 5.39 -11.77
C GLY A 25 1.47 3.97 -11.49
N ARG A 26 1.57 3.04 -12.46
CA ARG A 26 1.14 1.66 -12.29
C ARG A 26 2.22 0.80 -11.66
N LEU A 27 1.81 -0.13 -10.82
CA LEU A 27 2.69 -1.16 -10.29
C LEU A 27 2.96 -2.21 -11.39
N SER A 28 4.21 -2.50 -11.66
CA SER A 28 4.59 -3.50 -12.69
C SER A 28 4.39 -4.93 -12.21
N SER A 29 4.65 -5.19 -10.93
CA SER A 29 4.43 -6.47 -10.25
C SER A 29 4.44 -6.29 -8.74
N ILE A 30 3.75 -7.17 -8.01
CA ILE A 30 3.81 -7.19 -6.55
C ILE A 30 5.17 -7.79 -6.11
N PRO A 31 6.01 -7.06 -5.35
CA PRO A 31 7.29 -7.59 -4.91
C PRO A 31 7.14 -8.83 -4.02
N THR A 32 7.98 -9.84 -4.25
CA THR A 32 8.01 -11.07 -3.43
C THR A 32 8.78 -10.88 -2.12
N ARG A 33 9.79 -9.99 -2.11
CA ARG A 33 10.55 -9.65 -0.90
C ARG A 33 9.74 -8.71 -0.01
N LEU A 34 9.54 -9.09 1.25
CA LEU A 34 8.73 -8.34 2.21
C LEU A 34 9.15 -6.88 2.33
N THR A 35 10.44 -6.58 2.48
CA THR A 35 10.93 -5.19 2.62
C THR A 35 10.53 -4.32 1.43
N LYS A 36 10.72 -4.80 0.21
CA LYS A 36 10.29 -4.08 -1.01
C LYS A 36 8.78 -3.95 -1.08
N ARG A 37 8.04 -5.00 -0.70
CA ARG A 37 6.59 -4.97 -0.67
C ARG A 37 6.07 -3.94 0.32
N LEU A 38 6.65 -3.83 1.52
CA LEU A 38 6.27 -2.82 2.51
C LEU A 38 6.42 -1.39 1.96
N VAL A 39 7.49 -1.10 1.21
CA VAL A 39 7.64 0.19 0.52
C VAL A 39 6.50 0.47 -0.46
N ILE A 40 6.12 -0.53 -1.26
CA ILE A 40 5.04 -0.39 -2.25
C ILE A 40 3.69 -0.23 -1.56
N LEU A 41 3.42 -1.02 -0.52
CA LEU A 41 2.18 -0.91 0.26
C LEU A 41 2.07 0.44 0.95
N ASP A 42 3.17 0.94 1.53
CA ASP A 42 3.24 2.29 2.12
C ASP A 42 2.91 3.38 1.11
N HIS A 43 3.50 3.31 -0.09
CA HIS A 43 3.22 4.26 -1.16
C HIS A 43 1.75 4.25 -1.60
N ILE A 44 1.17 3.06 -1.78
CA ILE A 44 -0.23 2.90 -2.17
C ILE A 44 -1.16 3.37 -1.06
N ALA A 45 -0.81 3.12 0.21
CA ALA A 45 -1.59 3.55 1.37
C ALA A 45 -1.75 5.08 1.45
N GLN A 46 -0.82 5.86 0.88
CA GLN A 46 -0.96 7.32 0.79
C GLN A 46 -2.12 7.79 -0.08
N SER A 47 -2.73 6.90 -0.87
CA SER A 47 -3.96 7.21 -1.62
C SER A 47 -5.21 7.23 -0.74
N PHE A 48 -5.10 6.82 0.53
CA PHE A 48 -6.19 6.82 1.49
C PHE A 48 -5.94 7.89 2.54
N GLU A 49 -6.83 8.87 2.59
CA GLU A 49 -6.78 9.92 3.60
C GLU A 49 -7.01 9.35 5.01
N PRO A 50 -6.15 9.69 6.00
CA PRO A 50 -6.37 9.31 7.39
C PRO A 50 -7.72 9.81 7.93
N GLY A 51 -8.41 8.96 8.68
CA GLY A 51 -9.73 9.29 9.26
C GLY A 51 -10.91 9.14 8.30
N VAL A 52 -10.68 8.93 7.00
CA VAL A 52 -11.72 8.68 6.00
C VAL A 52 -12.02 7.18 5.91
N ARG A 53 -13.31 6.84 5.81
CA ARG A 53 -13.80 5.49 5.57
C ARG A 53 -14.24 5.36 4.12
N TYR A 54 -13.78 4.30 3.48
CA TYR A 54 -14.03 3.98 2.08
C TYR A 54 -14.84 2.68 2.00
N SER A 55 -15.86 2.67 1.16
CA SER A 55 -16.53 1.44 0.76
C SER A 55 -15.60 0.54 -0.05
N GLU A 56 -15.93 -0.75 -0.12
CA GLU A 56 -15.25 -1.72 -0.98
C GLU A 56 -15.16 -1.25 -2.45
N ALA A 57 -16.20 -0.60 -2.97
CA ALA A 57 -16.23 -0.08 -4.33
C ALA A 57 -15.21 1.06 -4.54
N GLU A 58 -15.11 1.99 -3.58
CA GLU A 58 -14.13 3.09 -3.63
C GLU A 58 -12.70 2.57 -3.53
N VAL A 59 -12.45 1.61 -2.64
CA VAL A 59 -11.14 0.94 -2.53
C VAL A 59 -10.78 0.28 -3.87
N ASN A 60 -11.70 -0.44 -4.49
CA ASN A 60 -11.45 -1.11 -5.77
C ASN A 60 -11.13 -0.08 -6.87
N ALA A 61 -11.88 1.02 -6.95
CA ALA A 61 -11.62 2.09 -7.90
C ALA A 61 -10.23 2.72 -7.71
N ILE A 62 -9.81 2.97 -6.46
CA ILE A 62 -8.47 3.45 -6.13
C ILE A 62 -7.41 2.43 -6.57
N MET A 63 -7.60 1.15 -6.24
CA MET A 63 -6.64 0.08 -6.53
C MET A 63 -6.47 -0.22 -8.02
N HIS A 64 -7.52 -0.08 -8.84
CA HIS A 64 -7.46 -0.32 -10.28
C HIS A 64 -6.44 0.57 -11.01
N ARG A 65 -6.18 1.76 -10.45
CA ARG A 65 -5.15 2.67 -10.95
C ARG A 65 -3.75 2.07 -10.83
N PHE A 66 -3.51 1.24 -9.81
CA PHE A 66 -2.20 0.68 -9.52
C PHE A 66 -1.95 -0.67 -10.21
N HIS A 67 -2.89 -1.62 -10.16
CA HIS A 67 -2.62 -2.97 -10.66
C HIS A 67 -3.90 -3.70 -11.08
N ALA A 68 -3.79 -4.62 -12.05
CA ALA A 68 -4.92 -5.44 -12.49
C ALA A 68 -5.39 -6.39 -11.37
N ASP A 69 -4.44 -7.01 -10.67
CA ASP A 69 -4.68 -7.77 -9.45
C ASP A 69 -4.81 -6.85 -8.23
N HIS A 70 -5.88 -6.05 -8.24
CA HIS A 70 -6.25 -5.14 -7.16
C HIS A 70 -6.67 -5.90 -5.89
N ALA A 71 -7.20 -7.12 -6.04
CA ALA A 71 -7.61 -7.96 -4.92
C ALA A 71 -6.41 -8.44 -4.08
N ALA A 72 -5.32 -8.88 -4.73
CA ALA A 72 -4.08 -9.23 -4.02
C ALA A 72 -3.44 -8.03 -3.33
N LEU A 73 -3.41 -6.86 -3.98
CA LEU A 73 -2.91 -5.63 -3.36
C LEU A 73 -3.71 -5.25 -2.12
N ARG A 74 -5.04 -5.24 -2.23
CA ARG A 74 -5.93 -4.95 -1.09
C ARG A 74 -5.70 -5.93 0.07
N ARG A 75 -5.53 -7.22 -0.24
CA ARG A 75 -5.23 -8.23 0.78
C ARG A 75 -3.92 -7.92 1.49
N HIS A 76 -2.86 -7.58 0.75
CA HIS A 76 -1.58 -7.23 1.34
C HIS A 76 -1.62 -5.94 2.17
N LEU A 77 -2.40 -4.94 1.76
CA LEU A 77 -2.60 -3.72 2.54
C LEU A 77 -3.23 -4.03 3.91
N VAL A 78 -4.18 -4.96 3.96
CA VAL A 78 -4.81 -5.39 5.22
C VAL A 78 -3.90 -6.28 6.05
N GLU A 79 -3.27 -7.29 5.43
CA GLU A 79 -2.35 -8.22 6.11
C GLU A 79 -1.13 -7.54 6.75
N ASN A 80 -0.73 -6.38 6.20
CA ASN A 80 0.40 -5.59 6.70
C ASN A 80 -0.07 -4.31 7.41
N GLU A 81 -1.33 -4.24 7.84
CA GLU A 81 -1.88 -3.21 8.74
C GLU A 81 -1.79 -1.77 8.18
N PHE A 82 -1.68 -1.62 6.86
CA PHE A 82 -1.80 -0.31 6.20
C PHE A 82 -3.26 0.13 6.10
N LEU A 83 -4.15 -0.82 5.85
CA LEU A 83 -5.60 -0.65 5.90
C LEU A 83 -6.20 -1.58 6.96
N GLU A 84 -7.21 -1.09 7.66
CA GLU A 84 -8.14 -1.94 8.41
C GLU A 84 -9.45 -2.05 7.65
N ARG A 85 -10.25 -3.06 8.00
CA ARG A 85 -11.57 -3.29 7.43
C ARG A 85 -12.54 -3.80 8.49
N ASP A 86 -13.71 -3.19 8.55
CA ASP A 86 -14.85 -3.68 9.32
C ASP A 86 -16.17 -3.33 8.62
N ALA A 87 -17.17 -4.20 8.74
CA ALA A 87 -18.51 -4.02 8.18
C ALA A 87 -18.56 -3.55 6.70
N GLY A 88 -17.61 -3.99 5.87
CA GLY A 88 -17.55 -3.63 4.44
C GLY A 88 -16.91 -2.25 4.16
N LEU A 89 -16.43 -1.57 5.19
CA LEU A 89 -15.69 -0.32 5.11
C LEU A 89 -14.20 -0.58 5.34
N TYR A 90 -13.36 0.26 4.73
CA TYR A 90 -11.92 0.26 4.85
C TYR A 90 -11.45 1.64 5.28
N TRP A 91 -10.36 1.71 6.05
CA TRP A 91 -9.71 2.97 6.39
C TRP A 91 -8.21 2.76 6.55
N ARG A 92 -7.47 3.84 6.39
CA ARG A 92 -6.03 3.84 6.63
C ARG A 92 -5.76 3.72 8.13
N ALA A 93 -4.99 2.71 8.51
CA ALA A 93 -4.61 2.41 9.88
C ALA A 93 -3.09 2.46 10.12
N GLY A 94 -2.29 2.51 9.05
CA GLY A 94 -0.83 2.52 9.14
C GLY A 94 -0.13 3.26 8.00
N GLY A 95 1.16 2.94 7.86
CA GLY A 95 2.08 3.59 6.93
C GLY A 95 2.71 4.85 7.48
N SER A 96 3.63 5.42 6.70
CA SER A 96 4.34 6.65 7.00
C SER A 96 3.39 7.85 6.94
N THR A 97 3.34 8.62 8.02
CA THR A 97 2.77 9.96 7.98
C THR A 97 3.90 10.90 7.58
N ASP A 98 3.90 11.36 6.33
CA ASP A 98 4.68 12.56 6.03
C ASP A 98 4.05 13.68 6.85
N LEU A 99 4.67 14.02 7.99
CA LEU A 99 4.42 15.27 8.69
C LEU A 99 4.96 16.38 7.79
N THR A 100 4.17 16.77 6.78
CA THR A 100 4.43 18.01 6.04
C THR A 100 3.86 19.17 6.85
#